data_AF-A0AAU3RSU2-F1
#
_entry.id   AF-A0AAU3RSU2-F1
#
_cell.length_a   1.000
_cell.length_b   1.000
_cell.length_c   1.000
_cell.angle_alpha   90.00
_cell.angle_beta   90.00
_cell.angle_gamma   90.00
#
_symmetry.space_group_name_H-M   'P 1'
#
loop_
_entity.id
_entity.type
_entity.pdbx_description
1 polymer ?
#
loop_
_entity_poly.entity_id
_entity_poly.type
_entity_poly.pdbx_seq_one_letter_code
_entity_poly.pdbx_strand_id
1 'polypeptide(L)'
;MPKTSIIRQVSAAGAAVAAALVLAGPAPAQASTTSPVTSCLNICVLDARAGGHPDFDRLVFDLSGTGLPQVRATASADGTYHTAGDDEIRHLQISGKSYLLLDVSGGAVALPSGPDAYATPRVQSVSLPSLKGVELAAGYEGNVTFGLSLGDHSQCKIFTLTSPNRVVVDVYH
;
A
#
# COMPACT_ATOMS: atom_id res chain seq x y z
N MET A 1 -24.86 60.68 -67.32
CA MET A 1 -24.98 59.56 -66.36
C MET A 1 -23.80 58.63 -66.55
N PRO A 2 -22.89 58.58 -65.56
CA PRO A 2 -22.48 57.26 -65.07
C PRO A 2 -22.34 57.19 -63.54
N LYS A 3 -22.38 55.94 -63.10
CA LYS A 3 -22.28 55.36 -61.76
C LYS A 3 -21.06 55.87 -60.96
N THR A 4 -21.05 55.66 -59.65
CA THR A 4 -20.18 54.63 -59.02
C THR A 4 -20.45 54.51 -57.52
N SER A 5 -20.44 53.27 -57.06
CA SER A 5 -20.82 52.77 -55.74
C SER A 5 -19.69 52.89 -54.70
N ILE A 6 -20.11 52.89 -53.45
CA ILE A 6 -19.35 52.99 -52.20
C ILE A 6 -18.62 51.66 -51.91
N ILE A 7 -17.37 51.70 -51.39
CA ILE A 7 -16.84 50.70 -50.44
C ILE A 7 -15.83 51.36 -49.47
N ARG A 8 -15.98 50.99 -48.19
CA ARG A 8 -15.32 51.48 -46.96
C ARG A 8 -13.83 51.11 -46.87
N GLN A 9 -13.09 52.02 -46.21
CA GLN A 9 -11.79 51.81 -45.58
C GLN A 9 -11.83 50.72 -44.49
N VAL A 10 -10.70 50.07 -44.18
CA VAL A 10 -10.05 50.04 -42.84
C VAL A 10 -8.55 49.66 -43.00
N SER A 11 -7.67 50.39 -42.34
CA SER A 11 -6.22 50.18 -42.20
C SER A 11 -5.88 49.04 -41.21
N ALA A 12 -4.83 48.27 -41.47
CA ALA A 12 -4.25 47.35 -40.49
C ALA A 12 -2.78 47.71 -40.21
N ALA A 13 -2.51 48.13 -38.97
CA ALA A 13 -1.18 48.34 -38.43
C ALA A 13 -0.59 46.99 -37.98
N GLY A 14 0.63 46.68 -38.43
CA GLY A 14 1.37 45.49 -38.01
C GLY A 14 2.03 45.70 -36.65
N ALA A 15 1.70 44.87 -35.67
CA ALA A 15 2.38 44.81 -34.37
C ALA A 15 3.40 43.65 -34.38
N ALA A 16 4.66 43.97 -34.11
CA ALA A 16 5.73 43.00 -33.89
C ALA A 16 5.66 42.47 -32.46
N VAL A 17 5.64 41.14 -32.28
CA VAL A 17 5.71 40.48 -30.97
C VAL A 17 7.11 39.90 -30.81
N ALA A 18 7.87 40.45 -29.86
CA ALA A 18 9.14 39.87 -29.40
C ALA A 18 8.85 38.89 -28.26
N ALA A 19 9.20 37.61 -28.43
CA ALA A 19 9.09 36.59 -27.40
C ALA A 19 10.34 36.61 -26.50
N ALA A 20 10.17 36.91 -25.21
CA ALA A 20 11.21 36.77 -24.19
C ALA A 20 11.09 35.38 -23.53
N LEU A 21 12.13 34.55 -23.68
CA LEU A 21 12.26 33.28 -22.96
C LEU A 21 12.73 33.55 -21.53
N VAL A 22 11.92 33.17 -20.54
CA VAL A 22 12.29 33.17 -19.12
C VAL A 22 12.80 31.77 -18.75
N LEU A 23 14.08 31.67 -18.39
CA LEU A 23 14.69 30.45 -17.84
C LEU A 23 14.35 30.37 -16.34
N ALA A 24 13.50 29.41 -15.96
CA ALA A 24 13.23 29.08 -14.57
C ALA A 24 14.37 28.23 -13.99
N GLY A 25 15.06 28.73 -12.95
CA GLY A 25 16.07 27.99 -12.21
C GLY A 25 15.47 26.95 -11.25
N PRO A 26 16.23 25.91 -10.84
CA PRO A 26 15.73 24.88 -9.94
C PRO A 26 15.57 25.42 -8.51
N ALA A 27 14.39 25.20 -7.92
CA ALA A 27 14.12 25.51 -6.52
C ALA A 27 14.83 24.50 -5.60
N PRO A 28 15.38 24.93 -4.45
CA PRO A 28 15.97 24.01 -3.48
C PRO A 28 14.88 23.13 -2.86
N ALA A 29 15.08 21.81 -2.89
CA ALA A 29 14.24 20.86 -2.17
C ALA A 29 14.47 21.02 -0.66
N GLN A 30 13.45 21.47 0.07
CA GLN A 30 13.48 21.52 1.53
C GLN A 30 13.43 20.08 2.07
N ALA A 31 14.51 19.65 2.73
CA ALA A 31 14.51 18.41 3.49
C ALA A 31 13.54 18.54 4.66
N SER A 32 12.45 17.78 4.63
CA SER A 32 11.50 17.71 5.75
C SER A 32 12.17 16.96 6.90
N THR A 33 12.41 17.65 8.01
CA THR A 33 12.78 17.02 9.28
C THR A 33 11.55 16.28 9.82
N THR A 34 11.58 14.95 9.74
CA THR A 34 10.56 14.10 10.37
C THR A 34 10.58 14.27 11.89
N SER A 35 9.48 14.75 12.45
CA SER A 35 9.18 14.70 13.89
C SER A 35 9.34 13.28 14.42
N PRO A 36 9.65 13.08 15.72
CA PRO A 36 9.73 11.75 16.30
C PRO A 36 8.35 11.10 16.19
N VAL A 37 8.22 10.15 15.26
CA VAL A 37 7.05 9.26 15.22
C VAL A 37 7.10 8.51 16.55
N THR A 38 6.06 8.64 17.36
CA THR A 38 5.82 7.71 18.46
C THR A 38 5.77 6.33 17.84
N SER A 39 6.89 5.62 17.84
CA SER A 39 7.05 4.39 17.08
C SER A 39 6.34 3.26 17.81
N CYS A 40 5.90 2.26 17.06
CA CYS A 40 5.59 0.96 17.62
C CYS A 40 6.76 0.48 18.48
N LEU A 41 6.49 -0.44 19.42
CA LEU A 41 7.47 -0.90 20.41
C LEU A 41 8.83 -1.30 19.78
N ASN A 42 8.86 -1.78 18.52
CA ASN A 42 10.09 -1.96 17.74
C ASN A 42 9.89 -1.80 16.22
N ILE A 43 8.83 -2.38 15.66
CA ILE A 43 8.56 -2.42 14.22
C ILE A 43 7.10 -2.05 13.99
N CYS A 44 6.82 -1.08 13.13
CA CYS A 44 5.45 -0.81 12.68
C CYS A 44 5.21 -1.43 11.31
N VAL A 45 4.08 -2.11 11.15
CA VAL A 45 3.50 -2.41 9.85
C VAL A 45 2.66 -1.20 9.43
N LEU A 46 3.05 -0.54 8.35
CA LEU A 46 2.48 0.73 7.92
C LEU A 46 1.42 0.58 6.83
N ASP A 47 1.65 -0.34 5.90
CA ASP A 47 0.80 -0.49 4.72
C ASP A 47 0.97 -1.90 4.14
N ALA A 48 -0.03 -2.34 3.40
CA ALA A 48 -0.03 -3.57 2.63
C ALA A 48 -0.43 -3.26 1.18
N ARG A 49 0.39 -3.73 0.24
CA ARG A 49 0.12 -3.59 -1.20
C ARG A 49 0.32 -4.92 -1.91
N ALA A 50 -0.54 -5.19 -2.88
CA ALA A 50 -0.50 -6.41 -3.66
C ALA A 50 -0.30 -6.12 -5.15
N GLY A 51 0.35 -7.03 -5.86
CA GLY A 51 0.52 -6.98 -7.31
C GLY A 51 0.69 -8.36 -7.93
N GLY A 52 0.14 -8.55 -9.12
CA GLY A 52 0.27 -9.81 -9.86
C GLY A 52 1.57 -9.89 -10.65
N HIS A 53 2.15 -11.08 -10.70
CA HIS A 53 3.27 -11.47 -11.55
C HIS A 53 2.89 -12.72 -12.37
N PRO A 54 3.66 -13.08 -13.42
CA PRO A 54 3.33 -14.22 -14.28
C PRO A 54 3.17 -15.56 -13.55
N ASP A 55 3.94 -15.80 -12.48
CA ASP A 55 3.97 -17.10 -11.78
C ASP A 55 3.60 -17.00 -10.27
N PHE A 56 3.31 -15.78 -9.79
CA PHE A 56 2.93 -15.56 -8.39
C PHE A 56 2.19 -14.23 -8.22
N ASP A 57 1.47 -14.10 -7.12
CA ASP A 57 1.02 -12.80 -6.61
C ASP A 57 1.92 -12.39 -5.46
N ARG A 58 2.27 -11.11 -5.41
CA ARG A 58 3.12 -10.56 -4.37
C ARG A 58 2.31 -9.66 -3.46
N LEU A 59 2.33 -9.97 -2.16
CA LEU A 59 1.93 -9.08 -1.08
C LEU A 59 3.18 -8.49 -0.43
N VAL A 60 3.20 -7.18 -0.22
CA VAL A 60 4.28 -6.46 0.46
C VAL A 60 3.72 -5.66 1.60
N PHE A 61 4.24 -5.90 2.79
CA PHE A 61 4.04 -5.05 3.96
C PHE A 61 5.18 -4.05 4.08
N ASP A 62 4.87 -2.75 4.08
CA ASP A 62 5.85 -1.71 4.39
C ASP A 62 6.05 -1.59 5.89
N LEU A 63 7.31 -1.50 6.29
CA LEU A 63 7.69 -1.44 7.70
C LEU A 63 8.45 -0.16 8.01
N SER A 64 8.26 0.34 9.23
CA SER A 64 9.18 1.28 9.87
C SER A 64 9.80 0.69 11.13
N GLY A 65 10.78 1.40 11.67
CA GLY A 65 11.65 0.90 12.73
C GLY A 65 12.98 0.37 12.18
N THR A 66 13.85 -0.06 13.07
CA THR A 66 15.22 -0.48 12.74
C THR A 66 15.35 -1.99 12.55
N GLY A 67 14.35 -2.77 12.97
CA GLY A 67 14.33 -4.22 12.90
C GLY A 67 13.53 -4.78 11.72
N LEU A 68 13.62 -6.10 11.57
CA LEU A 68 12.76 -6.92 10.71
C LEU A 68 12.03 -7.94 11.59
N PRO A 69 10.73 -8.18 11.37
CA PRO A 69 9.97 -9.09 12.19
C PRO A 69 10.30 -10.54 11.80
N GLN A 70 9.97 -11.46 12.70
CA GLN A 70 9.85 -12.86 12.32
C GLN A 70 8.44 -13.09 11.77
N VAL A 71 8.35 -13.80 10.65
CA VAL A 71 7.06 -14.07 9.99
C VAL A 71 6.89 -15.57 9.81
N ARG A 72 5.76 -16.09 10.27
CA ARG A 72 5.36 -17.48 10.09
C ARG A 72 4.02 -17.52 9.36
N ALA A 73 3.94 -18.35 8.33
CA ALA A 73 2.67 -18.69 7.68
C ALA A 73 2.14 -20.01 8.22
N THR A 74 0.86 -20.03 8.55
CA THR A 74 0.12 -21.23 8.91
C THR A 74 -1.06 -21.38 7.95
N ALA A 75 -1.21 -22.56 7.34
CA ALA A 75 -2.35 -22.83 6.48
C ALA A 75 -3.63 -22.98 7.31
N SER A 76 -4.73 -22.43 6.81
CA SER A 76 -6.07 -22.61 7.35
C SER A 76 -7.01 -23.06 6.23
N ALA A 77 -7.87 -24.03 6.53
CA ALA A 77 -8.78 -24.61 5.55
C ALA A 77 -10.05 -23.77 5.36
N ASP A 78 -10.49 -23.07 6.41
CA ASP A 78 -11.76 -22.34 6.48
C ASP A 78 -11.59 -20.87 6.86
N GLY A 79 -10.34 -20.41 7.02
CA GLY A 79 -10.04 -19.03 7.42
C GLY A 79 -10.29 -18.78 8.90
N THR A 80 -10.40 -19.83 9.72
CA THR A 80 -10.50 -19.68 11.17
C THR A 80 -9.24 -19.05 11.76
N TYR A 81 -9.41 -18.10 12.67
CA TYR A 81 -8.36 -17.54 13.50
C TYR A 81 -8.85 -17.23 14.92
N HIS A 82 -7.91 -17.07 15.85
CA HIS A 82 -8.16 -16.75 17.25
C HIS A 82 -7.48 -15.43 17.62
N THR A 83 -8.10 -14.70 18.54
CA THR A 83 -7.51 -13.52 19.16
C THR A 83 -6.97 -13.88 20.53
N ALA A 84 -5.80 -13.34 20.89
CA ALA A 84 -5.23 -13.61 22.20
C ALA A 84 -6.15 -13.03 23.29
N GLY A 85 -6.60 -13.88 24.22
CA GLY A 85 -7.40 -13.47 25.37
C GLY A 85 -8.91 -13.68 25.25
N ASP A 86 -9.41 -14.21 24.11
CA ASP A 86 -10.76 -14.75 24.00
C ASP A 86 -10.76 -16.17 23.43
N ASP A 87 -11.72 -17.00 23.86
CA ASP A 87 -11.98 -18.34 23.27
C ASP A 87 -12.91 -18.22 22.05
N GLU A 88 -13.07 -17.01 21.49
CA GLU A 88 -13.96 -16.78 20.36
C GLU A 88 -13.33 -17.27 19.06
N ILE A 89 -14.08 -18.07 18.32
CA ILE A 89 -13.69 -18.52 16.98
C ILE A 89 -14.14 -17.48 15.98
N ARG A 90 -13.19 -16.89 15.26
CA ARG A 90 -13.46 -15.91 14.20
C ARG A 90 -13.04 -16.48 12.85
N HIS A 91 -13.62 -15.94 11.79
CA HIS A 91 -13.30 -16.32 10.41
C HIS A 91 -12.95 -15.07 9.60
N LEU A 92 -12.05 -15.23 8.63
CA LEU A 92 -11.77 -14.19 7.65
C LEU A 92 -13.03 -13.83 6.85
N GLN A 93 -13.24 -12.53 6.63
CA GLN A 93 -14.45 -11.98 6.04
C GLN A 93 -14.51 -12.18 4.52
N ILE A 94 -13.35 -12.15 3.87
CA ILE A 94 -13.20 -12.36 2.44
C ILE A 94 -13.13 -13.86 2.19
N SER A 95 -14.07 -14.38 1.42
CA SER A 95 -14.10 -15.79 1.05
C SER A 95 -12.89 -16.16 0.19
N GLY A 96 -12.25 -17.27 0.53
CA GLY A 96 -11.21 -17.93 -0.24
C GLY A 96 -11.55 -19.42 -0.43
N LYS A 97 -10.78 -20.09 -1.27
CA LYS A 97 -10.77 -21.57 -1.36
C LYS A 97 -9.73 -22.20 -0.43
N SER A 98 -8.71 -21.41 -0.07
CA SER A 98 -7.70 -21.74 0.94
C SER A 98 -7.25 -20.45 1.63
N TYR A 99 -6.58 -20.58 2.78
CA TYR A 99 -6.19 -19.43 3.59
C TYR A 99 -4.80 -19.59 4.17
N LEU A 100 -4.11 -18.47 4.38
CA LEU A 100 -2.89 -18.40 5.19
C LEU A 100 -3.09 -17.38 6.31
N LEU A 101 -2.68 -17.74 7.52
CA LEU A 101 -2.49 -16.81 8.63
C LEU A 101 -1.00 -16.48 8.71
N LEU A 102 -0.68 -15.20 8.61
CA LEU A 102 0.67 -14.68 8.74
C LEU A 102 0.86 -14.05 10.11
N ASP A 103 1.53 -14.77 10.99
CA ASP A 103 1.93 -14.27 12.29
C ASP A 103 3.23 -13.48 12.16
N VAL A 104 3.16 -12.18 12.46
CA VAL A 104 4.27 -11.23 12.39
C VAL A 104 4.69 -10.89 13.82
N SER A 105 5.70 -11.60 14.31
CA SER A 105 6.25 -11.41 15.65
C SER A 105 7.27 -10.29 15.71
N GLY A 106 7.12 -9.41 16.70
CA GLY A 106 7.89 -8.17 16.84
C GLY A 106 7.30 -6.98 16.08
N GLY A 107 6.21 -7.16 15.34
CA GLY A 107 5.50 -6.13 14.59
C GLY A 107 4.21 -5.68 15.25
N ALA A 108 3.87 -4.40 15.12
CA ALA A 108 2.58 -3.86 15.53
C ALA A 108 2.01 -2.93 14.46
N VAL A 109 0.70 -2.77 14.49
CA VAL A 109 -0.07 -1.85 13.63
C VAL A 109 -0.55 -0.61 14.39
N ALA A 110 -0.62 -0.68 15.72
CA ALA A 110 -1.08 0.40 16.59
C ALA A 110 0.09 1.14 17.23
N LEU A 111 -0.04 2.47 17.39
CA LEU A 111 0.94 3.28 18.10
C LEU A 111 0.66 3.32 19.61
N PRO A 112 1.70 3.39 20.47
CA PRO A 112 1.50 3.58 21.91
C PRO A 112 0.70 4.85 22.27
N SER A 113 0.77 5.89 21.42
CA SER A 113 0.07 7.18 21.60
C SER A 113 -1.38 7.19 21.14
N GLY A 114 -1.91 6.11 20.57
CA GLY A 114 -3.30 6.04 20.15
C GLY A 114 -3.50 5.44 18.76
N PRO A 115 -3.63 6.25 17.68
CA PRO A 115 -4.16 5.77 16.40
C PRO A 115 -3.28 4.71 15.73
N ASP A 116 -3.89 3.91 14.86
CA ASP A 116 -3.18 2.93 14.04
C ASP A 116 -2.15 3.62 13.14
N ALA A 117 -0.93 3.06 13.09
CA ALA A 117 0.07 3.38 12.08
C ALA A 117 -0.22 2.71 10.74
N TYR A 118 -1.07 1.68 10.74
CA TYR A 118 -1.45 0.93 9.55
C TYR A 118 -2.50 1.69 8.74
N ALA A 119 -2.15 2.09 7.52
CA ALA A 119 -2.94 2.96 6.67
C ALA A 119 -3.91 2.21 5.74
N THR A 120 -3.63 0.94 5.44
CA THR A 120 -4.50 0.12 4.60
C THR A 120 -5.81 -0.20 5.34
N PRO A 121 -6.96 -0.31 4.64
CA PRO A 121 -8.16 -0.86 5.24
C PRO A 121 -7.88 -2.21 5.93
N ARG A 122 -8.47 -2.41 7.12
CA ARG A 122 -8.31 -3.66 7.88
C ARG A 122 -8.79 -4.89 7.12
N VAL A 123 -9.68 -4.71 6.16
CA VAL A 123 -10.18 -5.73 5.24
C VAL A 123 -10.02 -5.19 3.83
N GLN A 124 -9.18 -5.83 3.03
CA GLN A 124 -8.87 -5.38 1.69
C GLN A 124 -9.02 -6.53 0.70
N SER A 125 -10.06 -6.48 -0.14
CA SER A 125 -10.17 -7.37 -1.28
C SER A 125 -9.21 -6.97 -2.40
N VAL A 126 -8.66 -7.97 -3.07
CA VAL A 126 -7.82 -7.81 -4.26
C VAL A 126 -8.25 -8.82 -5.33
N SER A 127 -8.08 -8.48 -6.61
CA SER A 127 -8.46 -9.34 -7.73
C SER A 127 -7.23 -9.84 -8.46
N LEU A 128 -6.48 -10.75 -7.84
CA LEU A 128 -5.29 -11.38 -8.41
C LEU A 128 -5.50 -12.90 -8.60
N PRO A 129 -4.70 -13.58 -9.46
CA PRO A 129 -4.82 -15.03 -9.72
C PRO A 129 -4.93 -15.92 -8.47
N SER A 130 -4.01 -15.79 -7.52
CA SER A 130 -3.97 -16.55 -6.26
C SER A 130 -4.52 -15.76 -5.08
N LEU A 131 -4.16 -14.49 -4.91
CA LEU A 131 -4.56 -13.68 -3.75
C LEU A 131 -5.93 -13.01 -4.00
N LYS A 132 -6.86 -13.16 -3.05
CA LYS A 132 -8.24 -12.61 -3.09
C LYS A 132 -8.49 -11.54 -2.05
N GLY A 133 -7.77 -11.59 -0.94
CA GLY A 133 -7.92 -10.62 0.13
C GLY A 133 -6.81 -10.67 1.16
N VAL A 134 -6.65 -9.56 1.86
CA VAL A 134 -5.77 -9.40 3.02
C VAL A 134 -6.57 -8.76 4.14
N GLU A 135 -6.49 -9.33 5.33
CA GLU A 135 -7.20 -8.87 6.51
C GLU A 135 -6.25 -8.75 7.70
N LEU A 136 -6.34 -7.64 8.42
CA LEU A 136 -5.73 -7.49 9.73
C LEU A 136 -6.62 -8.21 10.76
N ALA A 137 -6.30 -9.48 11.02
CA ALA A 137 -7.14 -10.40 11.77
C ALA A 137 -7.03 -10.20 13.29
N ALA A 138 -5.80 -10.11 13.81
CA ALA A 138 -5.53 -9.97 15.24
C ALA A 138 -4.29 -9.10 15.50
N GLY A 139 -4.21 -8.50 16.68
CA GLY A 139 -3.00 -7.79 17.12
C GLY A 139 -2.96 -7.65 18.64
N TYR A 140 -1.81 -7.94 19.24
CA TYR A 140 -1.56 -7.84 20.68
C TYR A 140 -0.06 -7.71 20.95
N GLU A 141 0.33 -6.80 21.85
CA GLU A 141 1.70 -6.65 22.41
C GLU A 141 2.86 -6.97 21.45
N GLY A 142 2.91 -6.31 20.29
CA GLY A 142 4.01 -6.50 19.33
C GLY A 142 3.93 -7.79 18.51
N ASN A 143 2.76 -8.41 18.44
CA ASN A 143 2.43 -9.44 17.47
C ASN A 143 1.19 -8.98 16.69
N VAL A 144 1.20 -9.26 15.39
CA VAL A 144 0.06 -9.00 14.51
C VAL A 144 -0.14 -10.18 13.58
N THR A 145 -1.39 -10.59 13.38
CA THR A 145 -1.76 -11.66 12.46
C THR A 145 -2.51 -11.07 11.29
N PHE A 146 -2.03 -11.34 10.08
CA PHE A 146 -2.74 -11.04 8.83
C PHE A 146 -3.34 -12.32 8.25
N GLY A 147 -4.62 -12.28 7.90
CA GLY A 147 -5.27 -13.33 7.13
C GLY A 147 -5.20 -13.07 5.64
N LEU A 148 -4.83 -14.08 4.86
CA LEU A 148 -4.81 -14.05 3.41
C LEU A 148 -5.87 -15.01 2.90
N SER A 149 -6.85 -14.49 2.17
CA SER A 149 -7.84 -15.29 1.46
C SER A 149 -7.31 -15.60 0.06
N LEU A 150 -7.21 -16.88 -0.27
CA LEU A 150 -6.54 -17.36 -1.48
C LEU A 150 -7.49 -18.14 -2.38
N GLY A 151 -7.10 -18.32 -3.64
CA GLY A 151 -7.70 -19.27 -4.57
C GLY A 151 -7.26 -20.71 -4.27
N ASP A 152 -7.06 -21.49 -5.34
CA ASP A 152 -6.65 -22.89 -5.24
C ASP A 152 -5.19 -23.09 -4.77
N HIS A 153 -4.42 -22.00 -4.67
CA HIS A 153 -2.99 -22.04 -4.36
C HIS A 153 -2.70 -21.42 -2.99
N SER A 154 -1.91 -22.14 -2.17
CA SER A 154 -1.47 -21.70 -0.84
C SER A 154 0.04 -21.80 -0.63
N GLN A 155 0.78 -22.30 -1.63
CA GLN A 155 2.23 -22.33 -1.57
C GLN A 155 2.76 -20.91 -1.60
N CYS A 156 3.58 -20.56 -0.61
CA CYS A 156 4.17 -19.23 -0.52
C CYS A 156 5.66 -19.24 -0.22
N LYS A 157 6.31 -18.13 -0.55
CA LYS A 157 7.66 -17.79 -0.11
C LYS A 157 7.62 -16.47 0.63
N ILE A 158 8.18 -16.46 1.84
CA ILE A 158 8.26 -15.28 2.68
C ILE A 158 9.72 -14.87 2.83
N PHE A 159 9.99 -13.59 2.63
CA PHE A 159 11.31 -13.01 2.82
C PHE A 159 11.20 -11.53 3.16
N THR A 160 12.32 -10.95 3.57
CA THR A 160 12.41 -9.53 3.93
C THR A 160 13.32 -8.79 2.98
N LEU A 161 13.05 -7.49 2.81
CA LEU A 161 13.93 -6.55 2.13
C LEU A 161 14.27 -5.42 3.10
N THR A 162 15.40 -4.78 2.88
CA THR A 162 15.83 -3.57 3.58
C THR A 162 15.88 -2.39 2.62
N SER A 163 15.95 -1.18 3.15
CA SER A 163 16.07 0.08 2.39
C SER A 163 15.00 0.26 1.29
N PRO A 164 13.70 0.38 1.62
CA PRO A 164 13.09 0.35 2.96
C PRO A 164 12.78 -1.08 3.46
N ASN A 165 12.60 -1.21 4.78
CA ASN A 165 12.25 -2.47 5.43
C ASN A 165 10.87 -2.95 4.98
N ARG A 166 10.81 -4.20 4.51
CA ARG A 166 9.60 -4.82 3.99
C ARG A 166 9.54 -6.29 4.34
N VAL A 167 8.34 -6.79 4.57
CA VAL A 167 8.03 -8.23 4.46
C VAL A 167 7.38 -8.45 3.10
N VAL A 168 7.84 -9.47 2.38
CA VAL A 168 7.33 -9.86 1.07
C VAL A 168 6.83 -11.29 1.14
N VAL A 169 5.64 -11.51 0.61
CA VAL A 169 4.97 -12.81 0.52
C VAL A 169 4.60 -13.04 -0.94
N ASP A 170 5.28 -14.00 -1.57
CA ASP A 170 4.93 -14.47 -2.90
C ASP A 170 4.01 -15.69 -2.77
N VAL A 171 2.82 -15.65 -3.37
CA VAL A 171 1.87 -16.77 -3.43
C VAL A 171 1.82 -17.27 -4.87
N TYR A 172 2.27 -18.49 -5.11
CA TYR A 172 2.44 -19.04 -6.46
C TYR A 172 1.11 -19.45 -7.11
N HIS A 173 1.04 -19.48 -8.45
CA HIS A 173 -0.04 -20.10 -9.24
C HIS A 173 0.51 -21.01 -10.33
#